data_AF-A0A498LZZ5-F1
#
_entry.id   AF-A0A498LZZ5-F1
#
_cell.length_a   1.000
_cell.length_b   1.000
_cell.length_c   1.000
_cell.angle_alpha   90.00
_cell.angle_beta   90.00
_cell.angle_gamma   90.00
#
_symmetry.space_group_name_H-M   'P 1'
#
loop_
_entity.id
_entity.type
_entity.pdbx_description
1 polymer ?
#
loop_
_entity_poly.entity_id
_entity_poly.type
_entity_poly.pdbx_seq_one_letter_code
_entity_poly.pdbx_strand_id
1 'polypeptide(L)'
;MPEMIEGPQPSKFFAEFLVEVFGASLFASPPELDRAHRALTAKPKPGERPRSVIIRFHKFQTKDLVIREARKQRGKLQYRGTQIFINEDYSPEVLEMRAEYRVVMKELYTLGMRPSLHYPSKLFITTSDGKKKQLPSVQEAREFLKAHRRETMEAT
;
A
#
# COMPACT_ATOMS: atom_id res chain seq x y z
N MET A 1 -14.45 -6.58 -3.78
CA MET A 1 -14.43 -8.06 -3.72
C MET A 1 -15.73 -8.56 -3.11
N PRO A 2 -16.67 -9.10 -3.90
CA PRO A 2 -17.93 -9.65 -3.40
C PRO A 2 -17.73 -10.72 -2.31
N GLU A 3 -18.70 -10.87 -1.40
CA GLU A 3 -18.68 -11.92 -0.37
C GLU A 3 -18.83 -13.32 -0.97
N MET A 4 -18.25 -14.33 -0.33
CA MET A 4 -18.43 -15.78 -0.61
C MET A 4 -17.90 -16.33 -1.94
N ILE A 5 -17.28 -15.53 -2.80
CA ILE A 5 -16.78 -16.02 -4.10
C ILE A 5 -15.61 -17.00 -3.98
N GLU A 6 -14.89 -16.97 -2.87
CA GLU A 6 -13.70 -17.80 -2.63
C GLU A 6 -13.99 -19.28 -2.32
N GLY A 7 -15.25 -19.66 -2.09
CA GLY A 7 -15.65 -21.05 -1.89
C GLY A 7 -14.99 -21.73 -0.67
N PRO A 8 -14.86 -23.08 -0.67
CA PRO A 8 -14.35 -23.84 0.46
C PRO A 8 -12.83 -23.80 0.63
N GLN A 9 -12.09 -23.31 -0.38
CA GLN A 9 -10.63 -23.24 -0.38
C GLN A 9 -10.12 -21.82 -0.62
N PRO A 10 -10.26 -20.90 0.37
CA PRO A 10 -9.89 -19.50 0.19
C PRO A 10 -8.43 -19.29 -0.23
N SER A 11 -7.47 -20.01 0.36
CA SER A 11 -6.05 -19.87 0.00
C SER A 11 -5.80 -20.19 -1.47
N LYS A 12 -6.43 -21.23 -2.02
CA LYS A 12 -6.29 -21.59 -3.43
C LYS A 12 -6.90 -20.50 -4.33
N PHE A 13 -8.13 -20.09 -4.01
CA PHE A 13 -8.82 -19.03 -4.75
C PHE A 13 -7.99 -17.73 -4.77
N PHE A 14 -7.47 -17.30 -3.62
CA PHE A 14 -6.71 -16.05 -3.56
C PHE A 14 -5.34 -16.13 -4.23
N ALA A 15 -4.73 -17.31 -4.31
CA ALA A 15 -3.53 -17.51 -5.11
C ALA A 15 -3.83 -17.33 -6.61
N GLU A 16 -4.90 -17.92 -7.11
CA GLU A 16 -5.36 -17.78 -8.51
C GLU A 16 -5.79 -16.35 -8.82
N PHE A 17 -6.54 -15.71 -7.90
CA PHE A 17 -6.93 -14.31 -7.97
C PHE A 17 -5.73 -13.37 -8.15
N LEU A 18 -4.62 -13.60 -7.44
CA LEU A 18 -3.42 -12.77 -7.57
C LEU A 18 -2.80 -12.89 -8.97
N VAL A 19 -2.86 -14.06 -9.59
CA VAL A 19 -2.44 -14.25 -10.99
C VAL A 19 -3.38 -13.52 -11.95
N GLU A 20 -4.70 -13.58 -11.73
CA GLU A 20 -5.69 -12.88 -12.56
C GLU A 20 -5.51 -11.34 -12.48
N VAL A 21 -5.24 -10.82 -11.29
CA VAL A 21 -5.10 -9.37 -11.03
C VAL A 21 -3.80 -8.80 -11.58
N PHE A 22 -2.67 -9.46 -11.34
CA PHE A 22 -1.35 -8.93 -11.72
C PHE A 22 -0.81 -9.49 -13.04
N GLY A 23 -1.39 -10.58 -13.52
CA GLY A 23 -0.99 -11.26 -14.74
C GLY A 23 0.27 -12.11 -14.60
N ALA A 24 0.60 -12.80 -15.69
CA ALA A 24 1.75 -13.70 -15.78
C ALA A 24 3.11 -12.97 -15.68
N SER A 25 3.12 -11.65 -15.87
CA SER A 25 4.34 -10.84 -15.73
C SER A 25 4.82 -10.73 -14.30
N LEU A 26 3.92 -10.81 -13.31
CA LEU A 26 4.28 -10.82 -11.90
C LEU A 26 4.37 -12.25 -11.35
N PHE A 27 3.51 -13.15 -11.83
CA PHE A 27 3.40 -14.51 -11.34
C PHE A 27 3.45 -15.53 -12.47
N ALA A 28 4.56 -16.26 -12.57
CA ALA A 28 4.66 -17.42 -13.47
C ALA A 28 3.72 -18.57 -13.03
N SER A 29 3.43 -18.67 -11.74
CA SER A 29 2.48 -19.60 -11.15
C SER A 29 1.79 -18.95 -9.94
N PRO A 30 0.62 -19.47 -9.51
CA PRO A 30 -0.03 -19.01 -8.28
C PRO A 30 0.94 -19.05 -7.09
N PRO A 31 1.03 -17.97 -6.28
CA PRO A 31 1.92 -17.94 -5.13
C PRO A 31 1.44 -18.87 -4.02
N GLU A 32 2.39 -19.41 -3.26
CA GLU A 32 2.09 -20.18 -2.05
C GLU A 32 1.57 -19.25 -0.93
N LEU A 33 0.37 -19.55 -0.45
CA LEU A 33 -0.29 -18.84 0.64
C LEU A 33 -0.44 -19.79 1.82
N ASP A 34 0.08 -19.40 2.99
CA ASP A 34 -0.16 -20.12 4.24
C ASP A 34 -1.65 -20.09 4.60
N ARG A 35 -2.28 -18.92 4.37
CA ARG A 35 -3.68 -18.68 4.76
C ARG A 35 -4.27 -17.53 3.96
N ALA A 36 -5.55 -17.65 3.61
CA ALA A 36 -6.37 -16.52 3.24
C ALA A 36 -7.74 -16.63 3.92
N HIS A 37 -8.27 -15.52 4.41
CA HIS A 37 -9.61 -15.47 5.00
C HIS A 37 -10.16 -14.05 5.02
N ARG A 38 -11.47 -13.91 5.21
CA ARG A 38 -12.08 -12.60 5.49
C ARG A 38 -11.77 -12.14 6.90
N ALA A 39 -11.79 -10.83 7.12
CA ALA A 39 -11.71 -10.24 8.43
C ALA A 39 -12.73 -10.89 9.38
N LEU A 40 -12.33 -11.09 10.63
CA LEU A 40 -13.12 -11.75 11.68
C LEU A 40 -14.17 -10.80 12.27
N THR A 41 -14.83 -10.03 11.41
CA THR A 41 -15.94 -9.13 11.75
C THR A 41 -17.26 -9.77 11.34
N ALA A 42 -18.36 -9.27 11.90
CA ALA A 42 -19.71 -9.68 11.53
C ALA A 42 -19.92 -9.60 10.01
N LYS A 43 -20.69 -10.55 9.48
CA LYS A 43 -21.03 -10.57 8.05
C LYS A 43 -21.83 -9.30 7.73
N PRO A 44 -21.46 -8.55 6.69
CA PRO A 44 -22.18 -7.34 6.30
C PRO A 44 -23.60 -7.68 5.86
N LYS A 45 -24.53 -6.74 6.07
CA LYS A 45 -25.90 -6.85 5.55
C LYS A 45 -25.89 -6.71 4.02
N PRO A 46 -26.94 -7.19 3.32
CA PRO A 46 -27.08 -6.92 1.89
C PRO A 46 -26.96 -5.42 1.58
N GLY A 47 -26.10 -5.07 0.63
CA GLY A 47 -25.83 -3.67 0.24
C GLY A 47 -24.71 -2.98 1.03
N GLU A 48 -24.24 -3.54 2.14
CA GLU A 48 -23.07 -3.04 2.85
C GLU A 48 -21.76 -3.45 2.17
N ARG A 49 -20.67 -2.76 2.54
CA ARG A 49 -19.35 -3.05 1.98
C ARG A 49 -18.88 -4.46 2.37
N PRO A 50 -18.35 -5.26 1.42
CA PRO A 50 -17.75 -6.55 1.74
C PRO A 50 -16.60 -6.42 2.72
N ARG A 51 -16.37 -7.46 3.53
CA ARG A 51 -15.22 -7.53 4.44
C ARG A 51 -13.92 -7.54 3.67
N SER A 52 -12.89 -6.97 4.28
CA SER A 52 -11.51 -7.13 3.80
C SER A 52 -11.08 -8.58 3.87
N VAL A 53 -10.12 -8.93 3.02
CA VAL A 53 -9.46 -10.23 3.00
C VAL A 53 -8.06 -10.05 3.54
N ILE A 54 -7.66 -10.93 4.46
CA ILE A 54 -6.32 -11.01 5.00
C ILE A 54 -5.65 -12.21 4.34
N ILE A 55 -4.51 -11.96 3.69
CA ILE A 55 -3.72 -12.97 2.99
C ILE A 55 -2.35 -13.06 3.64
N ARG A 56 -2.00 -14.26 4.10
CA ARG A 56 -0.68 -14.60 4.61
C ARG A 56 0.08 -15.37 3.51
N PHE A 57 1.10 -14.72 2.96
CA PHE A 57 2.02 -15.34 2.02
C PHE A 57 3.01 -16.23 2.75
N HIS A 58 3.36 -17.36 2.13
CA HIS A 58 4.41 -18.24 2.63
C HIS A 58 5.79 -17.55 2.58
N LYS A 59 6.06 -16.82 1.50
CA LYS A 59 7.34 -16.12 1.26
C LYS A 59 7.17 -14.61 1.39
N PHE A 60 7.94 -14.02 2.30
CA PHE A 60 7.94 -12.56 2.50
C PHE A 60 8.28 -11.78 1.22
N GLN A 61 9.23 -12.27 0.42
CA GLN A 61 9.64 -11.63 -0.83
C GLN A 61 8.48 -11.51 -1.82
N THR A 62 7.63 -12.54 -1.91
CA THR A 62 6.43 -12.54 -2.74
C THR A 62 5.41 -11.52 -2.24
N LYS A 63 5.18 -11.45 -0.93
CA LYS A 63 4.34 -10.41 -0.33
C LYS A 63 4.85 -9.01 -0.69
N ASP A 64 6.15 -8.75 -0.50
CA ASP A 64 6.74 -7.44 -0.76
C ASP A 64 6.65 -7.04 -2.25
N LEU A 65 6.87 -7.99 -3.16
CA LEU A 65 6.67 -7.81 -4.60
C LEU A 65 5.23 -7.38 -4.93
N VAL A 66 4.23 -8.09 -4.39
CA VAL A 66 2.80 -7.77 -4.56
C VAL A 66 2.49 -6.37 -4.05
N ILE A 67 2.97 -6.02 -2.85
CA ILE A 67 2.73 -4.71 -2.25
C ILE A 67 3.37 -3.59 -3.08
N ARG A 68 4.58 -3.78 -3.60
CA ARG A 68 5.24 -2.81 -4.49
C ARG A 68 4.45 -2.60 -5.76
N GLU A 69 4.00 -3.68 -6.39
CA GLU A 69 3.26 -3.61 -7.64
C GLU A 69 1.87 -2.98 -7.43
N ALA A 70 1.18 -3.33 -6.34
CA ALA A 70 -0.07 -2.69 -5.95
C ALA A 70 0.07 -1.18 -5.73
N ARG A 71 1.18 -0.74 -5.14
CA ARG A 71 1.48 0.68 -4.94
C ARG A 71 1.71 1.43 -6.27
N LYS A 72 2.42 0.82 -7.23
CA LYS A 72 2.61 1.41 -8.58
C LYS A 72 1.28 1.55 -9.33
N GLN A 73 0.41 0.54 -9.20
CA GLN A 73 -0.89 0.49 -9.85
C GLN A 73 -2.02 1.05 -8.97
N ARG A 74 -1.68 1.86 -7.96
CA ARG A 74 -2.65 2.41 -7.01
C ARG A 74 -3.77 3.12 -7.75
N GLY A 75 -5.02 2.72 -7.46
CA GLY A 75 -6.21 3.27 -8.09
C GLY A 75 -6.56 2.64 -9.45
N LYS A 76 -5.71 1.79 -10.00
CA LYS A 76 -5.89 1.15 -11.31
C LYS A 76 -6.15 -0.36 -11.23
N LEU A 77 -5.81 -1.00 -10.12
CA LEU A 77 -6.08 -2.43 -9.94
C LEU A 77 -7.57 -2.74 -9.97
N GLN A 78 -7.94 -3.71 -10.80
CA GLN A 78 -9.30 -4.18 -10.95
C GLN A 78 -9.35 -5.71 -10.94
N TYR A 79 -10.48 -6.23 -10.46
CA TYR A 79 -10.84 -7.63 -10.58
C TYR A 79 -12.26 -7.70 -11.15
N ARG A 80 -12.40 -8.28 -12.34
CA ARG A 80 -13.69 -8.42 -13.05
C ARG A 80 -14.51 -7.12 -13.09
N GLY A 81 -13.87 -6.03 -13.50
CA GLY A 81 -14.48 -4.70 -13.59
C GLY A 81 -14.69 -3.98 -12.26
N THR A 82 -14.37 -4.60 -11.12
CA THR A 82 -14.44 -3.97 -9.80
C THR A 82 -13.08 -3.50 -9.35
N GLN A 83 -12.95 -2.22 -8.99
CA GLN A 83 -11.72 -1.70 -8.42
C GLN A 83 -11.39 -2.37 -7.07
N ILE A 84 -10.12 -2.73 -6.89
CA ILE A 84 -9.62 -3.35 -5.67
C ILE A 84 -8.41 -2.61 -5.12
N PHE A 85 -8.18 -2.78 -3.82
CA PHE A 85 -7.05 -2.20 -3.11
C PHE A 85 -6.31 -3.31 -2.37
N ILE A 86 -5.00 -3.38 -2.57
CA ILE A 86 -4.12 -4.30 -1.86
C ILE A 86 -3.13 -3.45 -1.08
N ASN A 87 -3.20 -3.54 0.24
CA ASN A 87 -2.38 -2.79 1.18
C ASN A 87 -1.69 -3.75 2.14
N GLU A 88 -0.64 -3.26 2.79
CA GLU A 88 0.07 -4.03 3.82
C GLU A 88 -0.71 -3.97 5.14
N ASP A 89 -0.79 -5.11 5.84
CA ASP A 89 -1.44 -5.22 7.14
C ASP A 89 -0.43 -4.84 8.25
N TYR A 90 -0.64 -3.67 8.85
CA TYR A 90 0.23 -3.13 9.90
C TYR A 90 -0.45 -3.21 11.25
N SER A 91 0.35 -3.32 12.32
CA SER A 91 -0.18 -3.21 13.68
C SER A 91 -0.77 -1.81 13.93
N PRO A 92 -1.72 -1.65 14.88
CA PRO A 92 -2.26 -0.35 15.26
C PRO A 92 -1.19 0.67 15.62
N GLU A 93 -0.15 0.26 16.36
CA GLU A 93 0.99 1.10 16.74
C GLU A 93 1.73 1.64 15.51
N VAL A 94 2.01 0.79 14.52
CA VAL A 94 2.68 1.20 13.28
C VAL A 94 1.77 2.11 12.45
N LEU A 95 0.45 1.87 12.44
CA LEU A 95 -0.50 2.75 11.76
C LEU A 95 -0.53 4.14 12.38
N GLU A 96 -0.47 4.25 13.71
CA GLU A 96 -0.39 5.51 14.43
C GLU A 96 0.88 6.28 14.08
N MET A 97 2.05 5.62 14.15
CA MET A 97 3.33 6.23 13.74
C MET A 97 3.31 6.73 12.29
N ARG A 98 2.66 5.99 11.38
CA ARG A 98 2.54 6.38 9.96
C ARG A 98 1.54 7.51 9.75
N ALA A 99 0.53 7.64 10.61
CA ALA A 99 -0.47 8.71 10.52
C ALA A 99 0.14 10.09 10.76
N GLU A 100 1.18 10.21 11.60
CA GLU A 100 1.87 11.46 11.88
C GLU A 100 2.48 12.11 10.63
N TYR A 101 2.92 11.28 9.68
CA TYR A 101 3.50 11.73 8.41
C TYR A 101 2.46 12.18 7.37
N ARG A 102 1.15 11.98 7.62
CA ARG A 102 0.10 12.22 6.61
C ARG A 102 0.10 13.65 6.08
N VAL A 103 0.27 14.63 6.96
CA VAL A 103 0.28 16.06 6.59
C VAL A 103 1.52 16.38 5.75
N VAL A 104 2.71 15.97 6.23
CA VAL A 104 3.98 16.20 5.53
C VAL A 104 4.00 15.51 4.16
N MET A 105 3.52 14.26 4.06
CA MET A 105 3.43 13.56 2.78
C MET A 105 2.54 14.29 1.78
N LYS A 106 1.39 14.84 2.23
CA LYS A 106 0.49 15.60 1.36
C LYS A 106 1.22 16.80 0.76
N GLU A 107 1.96 17.54 1.57
CA GLU A 107 2.73 18.70 1.11
C GLU A 107 3.87 18.30 0.16
N LEU A 108 4.58 17.21 0.46
CA LEU A 108 5.63 16.69 -0.42
C LEU A 108 5.06 16.30 -1.79
N TYR A 109 3.87 15.69 -1.85
CA TYR A 109 3.19 15.43 -3.12
C TYR A 109 2.84 16.71 -3.89
N THR A 110 2.39 17.77 -3.21
CA THR A 110 2.08 19.05 -3.87
C THR A 110 3.31 19.73 -4.47
N LEU A 111 4.49 19.47 -3.90
CA LEU A 111 5.78 19.95 -4.43
C LEU A 111 6.35 19.07 -5.56
N GLY A 112 5.58 18.08 -6.05
CA GLY A 112 6.02 17.17 -7.11
C GLY A 112 7.02 16.10 -6.64
N MET A 113 7.33 16.04 -5.35
CA MET A 113 8.21 15.00 -4.79
C MET A 113 7.45 13.68 -4.62
N ARG A 114 8.21 12.58 -4.55
CA ARG A 114 7.65 11.24 -4.36
C ARG A 114 8.01 10.69 -2.97
N PRO A 115 7.21 10.98 -1.93
CA PRO A 115 7.42 10.44 -0.59
C PRO A 115 7.01 8.96 -0.50
N SER A 116 7.74 8.20 0.31
CA SER A 116 7.49 6.78 0.59
C SER A 116 7.84 6.46 2.05
N LEU A 117 6.93 5.76 2.74
CA LEU A 117 7.15 5.32 4.12
C LEU A 117 7.57 3.86 4.16
N HIS A 118 8.80 3.60 4.58
CA HIS A 118 9.32 2.27 4.83
C HIS A 118 8.98 1.82 6.24
N TYR A 119 8.91 0.51 6.46
CA TYR A 119 8.60 -0.04 7.77
C TYR A 119 9.66 0.36 8.82
N PRO A 120 9.25 0.68 10.06
CA PRO A 120 7.87 0.90 10.49
C PRO A 120 7.29 2.24 9.96
N SER A 121 8.08 3.32 10.02
CA SER A 121 7.64 4.68 9.64
C SER A 121 8.80 5.58 9.16
N LYS A 122 9.78 5.05 8.42
CA LYS A 122 10.92 5.82 7.89
C LYS A 122 10.53 6.52 6.58
N LEU A 123 10.57 7.85 6.55
CA LEU A 123 10.24 8.63 5.36
C LEU A 123 11.43 8.73 4.40
N PHE A 124 11.22 8.32 3.16
CA PHE A 124 12.12 8.54 2.05
C PHE A 124 11.44 9.41 1.01
N ILE A 125 12.15 10.40 0.48
CA ILE A 125 11.68 11.26 -0.59
C ILE A 125 12.57 11.08 -1.81
N THR A 126 11.96 11.13 -2.99
CA THR A 126 12.67 11.39 -4.24
C THR A 126 12.37 12.83 -4.64
N THR A 127 13.40 13.67 -4.70
CA THR A 127 13.28 15.07 -5.12
C THR A 127 13.00 15.16 -6.61
N SER A 128 12.61 16.35 -7.08
CA SER A 128 12.39 16.63 -8.51
C SER A 128 13.64 16.33 -9.36
N ASP A 129 14.84 16.50 -8.79
CA ASP A 129 16.12 16.18 -9.42
C ASP A 129 16.46 14.67 -9.40
N GLY A 130 15.54 13.82 -8.92
CA GLY A 130 15.74 12.38 -8.82
C GLY A 130 16.60 11.91 -7.64
N LYS A 131 17.11 12.83 -6.81
CA LYS A 131 17.91 12.47 -5.62
C LYS A 131 17.03 11.85 -4.54
N LYS A 132 17.49 10.76 -3.95
CA LYS A 132 16.82 10.10 -2.82
C LYS A 132 17.37 10.64 -1.51
N LYS A 133 16.48 11.06 -0.61
CA LYS A 133 16.83 11.53 0.73
C LYS A 133 15.97 10.81 1.77
N GLN A 134 16.59 10.44 2.89
CA GLN A 134 15.87 9.93 4.05
C GLN A 134 15.60 11.08 5.03
N LEU A 135 14.39 11.09 5.58
CA LEU A 135 13.96 11.99 6.64
C LEU A 135 13.53 11.10 7.82
N PRO A 136 14.37 10.95 8.86
CA PRO A 136 14.16 9.97 9.92
C PRO A 136 13.03 10.35 10.88
N SER A 137 12.62 11.61 10.94
CA SER A 137 11.53 12.08 11.82
C SER A 137 10.52 12.99 11.09
N VAL A 138 9.31 13.08 11.64
CA VAL A 138 8.27 14.02 11.18
C VAL A 138 8.76 15.47 11.32
N GLN A 139 9.51 15.76 12.40
CA GLN A 139 10.05 17.09 12.67
C GLN A 139 11.05 17.51 11.60
N GLU A 140 12.02 16.65 11.26
CA GLU A 140 12.98 16.92 10.18
C GLU A 140 12.30 17.04 8.82
N ALA A 141 11.22 16.29 8.59
CA ALA A 141 10.45 16.42 7.37
C ALA A 141 9.70 17.77 7.29
N ARG A 142 9.20 18.29 8.42
CA ARG A 142 8.62 19.64 8.50
C ARG A 142 9.67 20.72 8.31
N GLU A 143 10.85 20.56 8.89
CA GLU A 143 11.97 21.49 8.74
C GLU A 143 12.46 21.53 7.29
N PHE A 144 12.55 20.37 6.64
CA PHE A 144 12.85 20.26 5.23
C PHE A 144 11.83 21.02 4.36
N LEU A 145 10.53 20.86 4.62
CA LEU A 145 9.49 21.60 3.92
C LEU A 145 9.57 23.12 4.15
N LYS A 146 9.90 23.56 5.37
CA LYS A 146 10.09 24.99 5.68
C LYS A 146 11.30 25.57 4.92
N ALA A 147 12.43 24.86 4.90
CA ALA A 147 13.62 25.28 4.19
C ALA A 147 13.36 25.41 2.68
N HIS A 148 12.72 24.40 2.09
CA HIS A 148 12.42 24.39 0.65
C HIS A 148 11.48 25.52 0.23
N ARG A 149 10.51 25.89 1.08
CA ARG A 149 9.63 27.05 0.83
C ARG A 149 10.38 28.38 0.87
N ARG A 150 11.35 28.54 1.79
CA ARG A 150 12.18 29.76 1.87
C ARG A 150 13.01 29.94 0.61
N GLU A 151 13.68 28.87 0.17
CA GLU A 151 14.49 28.87 -1.06
C GLU A 151 13.64 29.22 -2.29
N THR A 152 12.41 28.71 -2.36
CA THR A 152 11.50 29.00 -3.50
C THR A 152 11.01 30.46 -3.49
N MET A 153 10.81 31.05 -2.31
CA MET A 153 10.40 32.46 -2.17
C MET A 153 11.54 33.45 -2.40
N GLU A 154 12.79 33.08 -2.10
CA GLU A 154 13.97 33.93 -2.35
C GLU A 154 14.43 33.88 -3.82
N ALA A 155 14.04 32.85 -4.57
CA ALA A 155 14.35 32.69 -5.99
C ALA A 155 13.31 33.33 -6.95
N THR A 156 12.27 33.97 -6.41
CA THR A 156 11.21 34.69 -7.17
C THR A 156 11.33 36.18 -6.93
#